data_AF-A0A5N5UQT2-F1
#
_entry.id   AF-A0A5N5UQT2-F1
#
_cell.length_a   1.000
_cell.length_b   1.000
_cell.length_c   1.000
_cell.angle_alpha   90.00
_cell.angle_beta   90.00
_cell.angle_gamma   90.00
#
_symmetry.space_group_name_H-M   'P 1'
#
loop_
_entity.id
_entity.type
_entity.pdbx_description
1 polymer ?
#
loop_
_entity_poly.entity_id
_entity_poly.type
_entity_poly.pdbx_seq_one_letter_code
_entity_poly.pdbx_strand_id
1 'polypeptide(L)'
;MGFLKQDAPVVDYEQWSKGARAEKIVPMARHWAEVGFGTPVVLHLFYVVKILLYILGAWLVALSTTGIDGFTDVASWYSEPIVFEKVVLYTMLYEVVGLGCGFGPLNNRFFPPMGSILYWLRPKTIRLPPWPNRIPLTRGTTRTPFDALLYAALLVMLVVALASDGTGPIPELGTTVGVLPVWQIATIVGLLAVLGLRDKVIFLAARGEVYGALAVCFLFSGADILIGAKLILLTIWLGAAVSKLNKHFPFVISTMMSNNPVFRPKWIKRRFFEHFPDDLRPGWPSRWLAHISTAVEGLVPLVLFFSHGGWPTYIAAFVMVCFHFGILSSIPMGVPLEWNVFMMFSVLALFVGHADIGLADLNSPWPLLLFAVSAGTVVLGNLFPRKISFLPGMRYYAGNWDTGLWCMKPSAAAKIESGIVSIASMPRAQMERYYGSPETAEMYLYMGYAFRAFNTHGRAMFTLAHHAMAGHNEADYDLTDGERICSTAIGWNFGDGHMHNEQLIEAMQERCHFEPGEVRVVLIDAQPIHRQTQQYRLVDAATGEFERGYIRVADMVDRQPWDDTVPVHVTWRKDKNDAPADASKLHTDRDSAR
;
A
#
# COMPACT_ATOMS: atom_id res chain seq x y z
N MET A 1 23.66 3.56 14.14
CA MET A 1 22.39 3.14 14.76
C MET A 1 22.60 2.74 16.21
N GLY A 2 21.98 3.49 17.13
CA GLY A 2 21.89 3.10 18.53
C GLY A 2 20.84 2.01 18.77
N PHE A 3 20.95 1.30 19.88
CA PHE A 3 19.96 0.26 20.24
C PHE A 3 18.59 0.89 20.57
N LEU A 4 18.60 1.95 21.40
CA LEU A 4 17.40 2.68 21.83
C LEU A 4 17.26 4.05 21.15
N LYS A 5 18.37 4.66 20.73
CA LYS A 5 18.39 6.01 20.15
C LYS A 5 18.39 5.95 18.63
N GLN A 6 17.54 6.79 18.04
CA GLN A 6 17.50 6.99 16.61
C GLN A 6 18.78 7.69 16.14
N ASP A 7 19.26 7.29 14.97
CA ASP A 7 20.42 7.89 14.31
C ASP A 7 19.94 9.11 13.51
N ALA A 8 19.97 10.29 14.14
CA ALA A 8 19.43 11.53 13.60
C ALA A 8 20.47 12.27 12.73
N PRO A 9 20.02 13.05 11.73
CA PRO A 9 20.91 13.93 10.98
C PRO A 9 21.53 14.98 11.90
N VAL A 10 22.81 15.29 11.70
CA VAL A 10 23.54 16.31 12.47
C VAL A 10 23.60 17.60 11.66
N VAL A 11 22.84 18.61 12.10
CA VAL A 11 22.81 19.96 11.48
C VAL A 11 22.81 21.02 12.58
N ASP A 12 23.34 22.21 12.28
CA ASP A 12 23.07 23.41 13.07
C ASP A 12 21.62 23.83 12.80
N TYR A 13 20.73 23.60 13.76
CA TYR A 13 19.29 23.86 13.58
C TYR A 13 18.99 25.35 13.33
N GLU A 14 19.69 26.26 14.00
CA GLU A 14 19.43 27.69 13.85
C GLU A 14 19.80 28.18 12.44
N GLN A 15 20.89 27.64 11.88
CA GLN A 15 21.27 27.93 10.49
C GLN A 15 20.39 27.18 9.49
N TRP A 16 20.15 25.89 9.72
CA TRP A 16 19.39 25.02 8.83
C TRP A 16 17.95 25.49 8.65
N SER A 17 17.27 25.85 9.74
CA SER A 17 15.86 26.28 9.73
C SER A 17 15.60 27.52 8.85
N LYS A 18 16.63 28.36 8.64
CA LYS A 18 16.58 29.58 7.81
C LYS A 18 16.64 29.30 6.30
N GLY A 19 17.06 28.10 5.89
CA GLY A 19 17.20 27.72 4.49
C GLY A 19 15.88 27.49 3.77
N ALA A 20 15.90 27.57 2.44
CA ALA A 20 14.77 27.16 1.60
C ALA A 20 14.46 25.67 1.78
N ARG A 21 13.24 25.25 1.40
CA ARG A 21 12.82 23.83 1.50
C ARG A 21 13.82 22.88 0.81
N ALA A 22 14.26 23.23 -0.39
CA ALA A 22 15.31 22.50 -1.13
C ALA A 22 16.61 22.38 -0.33
N GLU A 23 17.14 23.48 0.20
CA GLU A 23 18.37 23.52 0.98
C GLU A 23 18.27 22.67 2.25
N LYS A 24 17.10 22.70 2.91
CA LYS A 24 16.82 21.89 4.10
C LYS A 24 16.78 20.39 3.80
N ILE A 25 16.36 19.98 2.60
CA ILE A 25 16.32 18.57 2.17
C ILE A 25 17.74 18.00 1.92
N VAL A 26 18.71 18.81 1.47
CA VAL A 26 20.07 18.34 1.15
C VAL A 26 20.73 17.51 2.26
N PRO A 27 20.89 18.02 3.50
CA PRO A 27 21.52 17.24 4.57
C PRO A 27 20.69 16.03 4.98
N MET A 28 19.36 16.12 4.90
CA MET A 28 18.44 15.02 5.21
C MET A 28 18.57 13.87 4.20
N ALA A 29 18.64 14.19 2.90
CA ALA A 29 18.83 13.23 1.84
C ALA A 29 20.20 12.55 1.95
N ARG A 30 21.27 13.32 2.20
CA ARG A 30 22.61 12.75 2.42
C ARG A 30 22.65 11.81 3.63
N HIS A 31 22.00 12.17 4.73
CA HIS A 31 21.87 11.28 5.90
C HIS A 31 21.08 10.01 5.56
N TRP A 32 19.95 10.16 4.88
CA TRP A 32 19.12 9.03 4.44
C TRP A 32 19.90 8.04 3.58
N ALA A 33 20.69 8.53 2.63
CA ALA A 33 21.48 7.67 1.75
C ALA A 33 22.47 6.77 2.53
N GLU A 34 22.89 7.17 3.73
CA GLU A 34 23.79 6.40 4.57
C GLU A 34 23.10 5.55 5.65
N VAL A 35 21.95 5.99 6.16
CA VAL A 35 21.37 5.42 7.38
C VAL A 35 19.87 5.08 7.24
N GLY A 36 19.22 5.50 6.15
CA GLY A 36 17.77 5.45 5.99
C GLY A 36 17.08 6.41 6.94
N PHE A 37 15.93 6.01 7.50
CA PHE A 37 15.22 6.82 8.52
C PHE A 37 16.01 6.94 9.84
N GLY A 38 17.06 6.13 10.04
CA GLY A 38 17.82 6.09 11.30
C GLY A 38 17.15 5.28 12.40
N THR A 39 16.08 4.55 12.08
CA THR A 39 15.23 3.78 13.01
C THR A 39 16.04 2.98 14.04
N PRO A 40 15.73 3.11 15.34
CA PRO A 40 16.36 2.32 16.40
C PRO A 40 16.30 0.81 16.15
N VAL A 41 17.33 0.08 16.58
CA VAL A 41 17.36 -1.39 16.42
C VAL A 41 16.19 -2.07 17.13
N VAL A 42 15.77 -1.56 18.30
CA VAL A 42 14.63 -2.10 19.04
C VAL A 42 13.32 -2.09 18.24
N LEU A 43 13.11 -1.09 17.37
CA LEU A 43 11.92 -1.05 16.51
C LEU A 43 11.98 -2.12 15.42
N HIS A 44 13.16 -2.41 14.86
CA HIS A 44 13.29 -3.53 13.93
C HIS A 44 13.01 -4.88 14.61
N LEU A 45 13.50 -5.06 15.85
CA LEU A 45 13.21 -6.26 16.65
C LEU A 45 11.72 -6.40 16.96
N PHE A 46 11.02 -5.29 17.21
CA PHE A 46 9.57 -5.29 17.36
C PHE A 46 8.85 -5.90 16.15
N TYR A 47 9.24 -5.53 14.93
CA TYR A 47 8.66 -6.10 13.71
C TYR A 47 9.06 -7.57 13.49
N VAL A 48 10.26 -7.98 13.89
CA VAL A 48 10.64 -9.41 13.89
C VAL A 48 9.73 -10.21 14.82
N VAL A 49 9.51 -9.75 16.06
CA VAL A 49 8.59 -10.40 17.01
C VAL A 49 7.18 -10.43 16.46
N LYS A 50 6.71 -9.33 15.85
CA LYS A 50 5.39 -9.26 15.20
C LYS A 50 5.23 -10.34 14.12
N ILE A 51 6.21 -10.52 13.24
CA ILE A 51 6.21 -11.56 12.21
C ILE A 51 6.17 -12.95 12.85
N LEU A 52 6.98 -13.20 13.88
CA LEU A 52 6.98 -14.50 14.58
C LEU A 52 5.62 -14.79 15.23
N LEU A 53 4.95 -13.78 15.80
CA LEU A 53 3.60 -13.90 16.35
C LEU A 53 2.55 -14.12 15.27
N TYR A 54 2.69 -13.49 14.11
CA TYR A 54 1.83 -13.75 12.95
C TYR A 54 1.96 -15.21 12.47
N ILE A 55 3.21 -15.72 12.35
CA ILE A 55 3.48 -17.12 12.00
C ILE A 55 2.87 -18.05 13.06
N LEU A 56 3.13 -17.79 14.34
CA LEU A 56 2.59 -18.59 15.44
C LEU A 56 1.06 -18.57 15.44
N GLY A 57 0.43 -17.43 15.19
CA GLY A 57 -1.03 -17.32 15.12
C GLY A 57 -1.62 -18.17 14.00
N ALA A 58 -1.04 -18.09 12.79
CA ALA A 58 -1.43 -18.95 11.67
C ALA A 58 -1.25 -20.45 12.00
N TRP A 59 -0.15 -20.78 12.65
CA TRP A 59 0.18 -22.15 13.08
C TRP A 59 -0.82 -22.71 14.08
N LEU A 60 -1.19 -21.92 15.10
CA LEU A 60 -2.16 -22.32 16.12
C LEU A 60 -3.57 -22.47 15.53
N VAL A 61 -3.93 -21.63 14.56
CA VAL A 61 -5.19 -21.74 13.80
C VAL A 61 -5.21 -23.01 12.94
N ALA A 62 -4.09 -23.41 12.35
CA ALA A 62 -4.00 -24.67 11.62
C ALA A 62 -4.20 -25.87 12.57
N LEU A 63 -3.47 -25.88 13.69
CA LEU A 63 -3.54 -26.93 14.73
C LEU A 63 -4.87 -26.99 15.49
N SER A 64 -5.71 -25.95 15.40
CA SER A 64 -7.07 -25.99 15.96
C SER A 64 -8.06 -26.74 15.06
N THR A 65 -7.60 -27.34 13.97
CA THR A 65 -8.43 -28.08 13.00
C THR A 65 -8.35 -29.57 13.30
N THR A 66 -9.50 -30.22 13.45
CA THR A 66 -9.59 -31.67 13.62
C THR A 66 -8.92 -32.39 12.44
N GLY A 67 -7.98 -33.29 12.75
CA GLY A 67 -7.17 -34.01 11.75
C GLY A 67 -5.82 -33.37 11.43
N ILE A 68 -5.55 -32.16 11.93
CA ILE A 68 -4.24 -31.52 11.87
C ILE A 68 -3.59 -31.57 13.25
N ASP A 69 -2.50 -32.32 13.39
CA ASP A 69 -1.77 -32.48 14.65
C ASP A 69 -0.25 -32.48 14.40
N GLY A 70 0.53 -32.36 15.46
CA GLY A 70 1.99 -32.34 15.40
C GLY A 70 2.53 -30.93 15.29
N PHE A 71 2.68 -30.25 16.44
CA PHE A 71 3.21 -28.89 16.50
C PHE A 71 4.56 -28.73 15.78
N THR A 72 5.43 -29.73 15.86
CA THR A 72 6.75 -29.74 15.19
C THR A 72 6.79 -30.60 13.93
N ASP A 73 5.79 -31.44 13.68
CA ASP A 73 5.72 -32.33 12.52
C ASP A 73 5.04 -31.64 11.33
N VAL A 74 5.56 -30.48 10.93
CA VAL A 74 4.95 -29.61 9.92
C VAL A 74 4.76 -30.30 8.58
N ALA A 75 5.70 -31.19 8.24
CA ALA A 75 5.71 -31.90 6.97
C ALA A 75 4.46 -32.76 6.75
N SER A 76 3.80 -33.22 7.83
CA SER A 76 2.60 -34.06 7.72
C SER A 76 1.33 -33.29 7.42
N TRP A 77 1.28 -31.97 7.63
CA TRP A 77 0.04 -31.19 7.49
C TRP A 77 0.14 -29.88 6.70
N TYR A 78 1.33 -29.31 6.47
CA TYR A 78 1.44 -27.96 5.86
C TYR A 78 0.80 -27.82 4.48
N SER A 79 0.69 -28.94 3.75
CA SER A 79 0.14 -29.00 2.40
C SER A 79 -1.36 -29.32 2.38
N GLU A 80 -1.99 -29.61 3.52
CA GLU A 80 -3.44 -29.82 3.58
C GLU A 80 -4.19 -28.55 3.09
N PRO A 81 -5.12 -28.65 2.11
CA PRO A 81 -5.79 -27.49 1.53
C PRO A 81 -6.50 -26.59 2.55
N ILE A 82 -7.11 -27.17 3.59
CA ILE A 82 -7.72 -26.39 4.68
C ILE A 82 -6.70 -25.53 5.44
N VAL A 83 -5.43 -25.95 5.53
CA VAL A 83 -4.38 -25.15 6.16
C VAL A 83 -4.09 -23.93 5.29
N PHE A 84 -3.96 -24.11 3.98
CA PHE A 84 -3.81 -22.99 3.04
C PHE A 84 -5.02 -22.03 3.11
N GLU A 85 -6.24 -22.57 3.12
CA GLU A 85 -7.48 -21.81 3.26
C GLU A 85 -7.53 -21.00 4.55
N LYS A 86 -7.27 -21.63 5.70
CA LYS A 86 -7.26 -20.92 6.99
C LYS A 86 -6.17 -19.87 7.06
N VAL A 87 -5.00 -20.09 6.46
CA VAL A 87 -3.95 -19.06 6.39
C VAL A 87 -4.38 -17.88 5.51
N VAL A 88 -5.09 -18.10 4.41
CA VAL A 88 -5.68 -17.02 3.59
C VAL A 88 -6.66 -16.19 4.42
N LEU A 89 -7.62 -16.83 5.09
CA LEU A 89 -8.63 -16.14 5.90
C LEU A 89 -8.02 -15.46 7.14
N TYR A 90 -7.03 -16.10 7.78
CA TYR A 90 -6.30 -15.54 8.92
C TYR A 90 -5.57 -14.27 8.51
N THR A 91 -4.91 -14.29 7.35
CA THR A 91 -4.17 -13.12 6.86
C THR A 91 -5.12 -11.99 6.48
N MET A 92 -6.27 -12.31 5.85
CA MET A 92 -7.33 -11.32 5.60
C MET A 92 -7.83 -10.67 6.90
N LEU A 93 -8.10 -11.46 7.94
CA LEU A 93 -8.52 -10.97 9.25
C LEU A 93 -7.44 -10.08 9.88
N TYR A 94 -6.19 -10.54 9.85
CA TYR A 94 -5.04 -9.82 10.41
C TYR A 94 -4.86 -8.43 9.78
N GLU A 95 -5.01 -8.35 8.46
CA GLU A 95 -4.90 -7.11 7.70
C GLU A 95 -6.09 -6.17 7.95
N VAL A 96 -7.32 -6.68 7.86
CA VAL A 96 -8.51 -5.84 7.96
C VAL A 96 -8.75 -5.32 9.39
N VAL A 97 -8.30 -6.04 10.42
CA VAL A 97 -8.31 -5.54 11.81
C VAL A 97 -7.28 -4.41 12.01
N GLY A 98 -6.25 -4.34 11.16
CA GLY A 98 -5.20 -3.32 11.18
C GLY A 98 -3.90 -3.77 11.82
N LEU A 99 -3.70 -5.08 12.02
CA LEU A 99 -2.45 -5.65 12.55
C LEU A 99 -1.40 -5.85 11.47
N GLY A 100 -1.80 -5.99 10.20
CA GLY A 100 -0.87 -6.17 9.08
C GLY A 100 -0.11 -4.91 8.70
N CYS A 101 -0.27 -4.51 7.44
CA CYS A 101 0.56 -3.49 6.82
C CYS A 101 0.46 -2.12 7.45
N GLY A 102 -0.72 -1.76 7.96
CA GLY A 102 -1.00 -0.44 8.53
C GLY A 102 -0.63 -0.31 10.01
N PHE A 103 0.21 -1.21 10.55
CA PHE A 103 0.52 -1.27 11.97
C PHE A 103 1.89 -0.63 12.30
N GLY A 104 1.90 0.21 13.34
CA GLY A 104 3.08 0.62 14.09
C GLY A 104 3.94 1.72 13.46
N PRO A 105 5.10 2.02 14.09
CA PRO A 105 5.90 3.20 13.80
C PRO A 105 6.48 3.28 12.39
N LEU A 106 6.75 2.14 11.71
CA LEU A 106 7.23 2.16 10.31
C LEU A 106 6.17 2.67 9.33
N ASN A 107 4.91 2.81 9.76
CA ASN A 107 3.83 3.46 9.04
C ASN A 107 3.48 4.85 9.58
N ASN A 108 4.39 5.47 10.36
CA ASN A 108 4.17 6.74 11.07
C ASN A 108 2.94 6.70 12.00
N ARG A 109 2.65 5.55 12.61
CA ARG A 109 1.59 5.37 13.61
C ARG A 109 2.19 5.07 14.97
N PHE A 110 2.08 6.03 15.87
CA PHE A 110 2.70 5.94 17.19
C PHE A 110 1.67 5.62 18.28
N PHE A 111 0.56 6.36 18.31
CA PHE A 111 -0.47 6.15 19.34
C PHE A 111 -1.86 6.61 18.85
N PRO A 112 -2.82 5.68 18.68
CA PRO A 112 -2.66 4.22 18.67
C PRO A 112 -1.80 3.73 17.48
N PRO A 113 -1.16 2.54 17.58
CA PRO A 113 -0.35 2.00 16.48
C PRO A 113 -1.18 1.44 15.31
N MET A 114 -2.51 1.42 15.44
CA MET A 114 -3.44 0.97 14.40
C MET A 114 -4.68 1.87 14.37
N GLY A 115 -5.32 1.97 13.19
CA GLY A 115 -6.60 2.66 13.01
C GLY A 115 -7.71 1.65 12.73
N SER A 116 -7.89 1.22 11.47
CA SER A 116 -8.76 0.12 11.00
C SER A 116 -9.96 -0.19 11.90
N ILE A 117 -9.93 -1.27 12.69
CA ILE A 117 -11.03 -1.69 13.56
C ILE A 117 -11.53 -0.59 14.50
N LEU A 118 -10.63 0.26 14.99
CA LEU A 118 -10.97 1.37 15.88
C LEU A 118 -11.81 2.42 15.17
N TYR A 119 -11.65 2.59 13.85
CA TYR A 119 -12.43 3.52 13.03
C TYR A 119 -13.68 2.88 12.45
N TRP A 120 -13.60 1.66 11.93
CA TRP A 120 -14.64 1.10 11.06
C TRP A 120 -15.81 0.48 11.81
N LEU A 121 -15.64 0.14 13.09
CA LEU A 121 -16.76 -0.18 13.99
C LEU A 121 -17.51 1.07 14.49
N ARG A 122 -17.02 2.28 14.19
CA ARG A 122 -17.63 3.53 14.64
C ARG A 122 -18.43 4.18 13.51
N PRO A 123 -19.75 4.38 13.67
CA PRO A 123 -20.50 5.24 12.78
C PRO A 123 -19.94 6.69 12.79
N LYS A 124 -20.33 7.47 11.79
CA LYS A 124 -19.96 8.89 11.57
C LYS A 124 -18.53 9.16 11.08
N THR A 125 -17.66 8.16 11.13
CA THR A 125 -16.34 8.19 10.47
C THR A 125 -16.48 8.26 8.94
N ILE A 126 -15.41 8.65 8.23
CA ILE A 126 -15.43 8.77 6.76
C ILE A 126 -15.37 7.38 6.12
N ARG A 127 -16.17 7.17 5.06
CA ARG A 127 -16.09 6.05 4.12
C ARG A 127 -15.93 6.55 2.69
N LEU A 128 -15.25 5.76 1.85
CA LEU A 128 -14.95 6.13 0.46
C LEU A 128 -15.53 5.08 -0.49
N PRO A 129 -16.83 5.14 -0.84
CA PRO A 129 -17.42 4.23 -1.83
C PRO A 129 -16.69 4.36 -3.18
N PRO A 130 -16.41 3.26 -3.91
CA PRO A 130 -15.68 3.32 -5.18
C PRO A 130 -16.48 4.02 -6.29
N TRP A 131 -17.81 3.84 -6.31
CA TRP A 131 -18.69 4.40 -7.34
C TRP A 131 -20.02 4.94 -6.75
N PRO A 132 -19.98 5.98 -5.89
CA PRO A 132 -21.15 6.46 -5.14
C PRO A 132 -22.31 6.90 -6.04
N ASN A 133 -22.00 7.38 -7.25
CA ASN A 133 -23.00 7.89 -8.19
C ASN A 133 -23.58 6.80 -9.11
N ARG A 134 -23.02 5.59 -9.10
CA ARG A 134 -23.42 4.49 -10.00
C ARG A 134 -24.08 3.33 -9.26
N ILE A 135 -23.62 3.02 -8.03
CA ILE A 135 -24.14 1.88 -7.27
C ILE A 135 -25.23 2.36 -6.29
N PRO A 136 -26.47 1.86 -6.38
CA PRO A 136 -27.53 2.19 -5.45
C PRO A 136 -27.14 1.96 -3.99
N LEU A 137 -27.70 2.75 -3.07
CA LEU A 137 -27.49 2.64 -1.62
C LEU A 137 -26.05 2.91 -1.13
N THR A 138 -25.12 3.31 -2.00
CA THR A 138 -23.71 3.57 -1.61
C THR A 138 -23.36 5.07 -1.48
N ARG A 139 -24.27 5.98 -1.84
CA ARG A 139 -24.06 7.45 -1.80
C ARG A 139 -23.68 7.96 -0.40
N GLY A 140 -22.94 9.07 -0.36
CA GLY A 140 -22.52 9.76 0.85
C GLY A 140 -21.16 9.31 1.39
N THR A 141 -20.56 10.17 2.20
CA THR A 141 -19.19 10.03 2.72
C THR A 141 -19.16 9.55 4.18
N THR A 142 -20.32 9.43 4.83
CA THR A 142 -20.45 9.07 6.24
C THR A 142 -20.71 7.59 6.43
N ARG A 143 -19.90 6.93 7.27
CA ARG A 143 -20.10 5.55 7.70
C ARG A 143 -21.34 5.45 8.59
N THR A 144 -22.30 4.64 8.16
CA THR A 144 -23.58 4.41 8.85
C THR A 144 -23.45 3.24 9.84
N PRO A 145 -24.42 3.05 10.76
CA PRO A 145 -24.48 1.85 11.58
C PRO A 145 -24.54 0.55 10.77
N PHE A 146 -25.18 0.57 9.60
CA PHE A 146 -25.22 -0.59 8.71
C PHE A 146 -23.83 -0.94 8.15
N ASP A 147 -23.03 0.07 7.77
CA ASP A 147 -21.64 -0.15 7.34
C ASP A 147 -20.80 -0.79 8.47
N ALA A 148 -20.94 -0.29 9.70
CA ALA A 148 -20.26 -0.83 10.87
C ALA A 148 -20.71 -2.27 11.20
N LEU A 149 -22.01 -2.56 11.06
CA LEU A 149 -22.56 -3.91 11.24
C LEU A 149 -22.02 -4.89 10.19
N LEU A 150 -21.99 -4.50 8.91
CA LEU A 150 -21.42 -5.33 7.85
C LEU A 150 -19.95 -5.64 8.14
N TYR A 151 -19.18 -4.64 8.58
CA TYR A 151 -17.78 -4.82 8.94
C TYR A 151 -17.62 -5.76 10.12
N ALA A 152 -18.42 -5.59 11.18
CA ALA A 152 -18.45 -6.51 12.32
C ALA A 152 -18.82 -7.94 11.88
N ALA A 153 -19.80 -8.10 10.99
CA ALA A 153 -20.21 -9.40 10.47
C ALA A 153 -19.08 -10.09 9.69
N LEU A 154 -18.30 -9.35 8.90
CA LEU A 154 -17.11 -9.88 8.21
C LEU A 154 -16.09 -10.41 9.23
N LEU A 155 -15.77 -9.63 10.27
CA LEU A 155 -14.84 -10.05 11.32
C LEU A 155 -15.32 -11.31 12.04
N VAL A 156 -16.59 -11.34 12.42
CA VAL A 156 -17.21 -12.50 13.08
C VAL A 156 -17.15 -13.73 12.19
N MET A 157 -17.51 -13.61 10.91
CA MET A 157 -17.50 -14.74 9.97
C MET A 157 -16.10 -15.25 9.70
N LEU A 158 -15.09 -14.38 9.62
CA LEU A 158 -13.69 -14.80 9.55
C LEU A 158 -13.30 -15.61 10.78
N VAL A 159 -13.61 -15.15 11.99
CA VAL A 159 -13.30 -15.89 13.23
C VAL A 159 -14.04 -17.24 13.29
N VAL A 160 -15.32 -17.27 12.90
CA VAL A 160 -16.12 -18.51 12.83
C VAL A 160 -15.49 -19.50 11.85
N ALA A 161 -15.07 -19.05 10.67
CA ALA A 161 -14.43 -19.90 9.68
C ALA A 161 -13.09 -20.46 10.17
N LEU A 162 -12.26 -19.63 10.83
CA LEU A 162 -10.98 -20.08 11.40
C LEU A 162 -11.16 -21.11 12.52
N ALA A 163 -12.24 -21.00 13.29
CA ALA A 163 -12.61 -21.94 14.35
C ALA A 163 -13.40 -23.18 13.86
N SER A 164 -13.74 -23.25 12.58
CA SER A 164 -14.51 -24.37 12.00
C SER A 164 -13.60 -25.50 11.52
N ASP A 165 -14.15 -26.71 11.48
CA ASP A 165 -13.48 -27.90 10.94
C ASP A 165 -13.80 -28.13 9.46
N GLY A 166 -12.99 -28.99 8.84
CA GLY A 166 -13.16 -29.37 7.45
C GLY A 166 -14.38 -30.26 7.19
N THR A 167 -14.86 -30.26 5.95
CA THR A 167 -16.05 -31.02 5.53
C THR A 167 -15.76 -32.49 5.17
N GLY A 168 -14.51 -32.94 5.33
CA GLY A 168 -14.10 -34.32 5.05
C GLY A 168 -13.32 -34.49 3.74
N PRO A 169 -12.97 -35.73 3.38
CA PRO A 169 -11.99 -36.03 2.35
C PRO A 169 -12.32 -35.45 0.96
N ILE A 170 -11.29 -35.00 0.24
CA ILE A 170 -11.36 -34.69 -1.19
C ILE A 170 -10.41 -35.67 -1.91
N PRO A 171 -10.94 -36.79 -2.47
CA PRO A 171 -10.11 -37.85 -3.03
C PRO A 171 -9.15 -37.38 -4.12
N GLU A 172 -9.58 -36.44 -4.96
CA GLU A 172 -8.78 -35.86 -6.05
C GLU A 172 -7.54 -35.11 -5.53
N LEU A 173 -7.56 -34.68 -4.27
CA LEU A 173 -6.46 -33.96 -3.61
C LEU A 173 -5.69 -34.85 -2.61
N GLY A 174 -6.10 -36.11 -2.44
CA GLY A 174 -5.49 -37.02 -1.47
C GLY A 174 -5.68 -36.60 0.00
N THR A 175 -6.67 -35.76 0.29
CA THR A 175 -6.85 -35.17 1.63
C THR A 175 -7.86 -35.95 2.45
N THR A 176 -7.69 -35.97 3.76
CA THR A 176 -8.66 -36.56 4.70
C THR A 176 -9.50 -35.50 5.42
N VAL A 177 -9.00 -34.28 5.54
CA VAL A 177 -9.65 -33.17 6.26
C VAL A 177 -10.53 -32.32 5.34
N GLY A 178 -10.12 -32.14 4.09
CA GLY A 178 -10.85 -31.35 3.09
C GLY A 178 -10.60 -29.86 3.18
N VAL A 179 -11.68 -29.08 3.06
CA VAL A 179 -11.74 -27.61 3.16
C VAL A 179 -12.93 -27.20 4.03
N LEU A 180 -13.05 -25.92 4.34
CA LEU A 180 -14.15 -25.36 5.13
C LEU A 180 -15.50 -25.47 4.39
N PRO A 181 -16.62 -25.40 5.12
CA PRO A 181 -17.94 -25.37 4.50
C PRO A 181 -18.10 -24.18 3.53
N VAL A 182 -18.46 -24.47 2.28
CA VAL A 182 -18.60 -23.48 1.19
C VAL A 182 -19.49 -22.28 1.56
N TRP A 183 -20.53 -22.48 2.37
CA TRP A 183 -21.40 -21.39 2.81
C TRP A 183 -20.66 -20.33 3.65
N GLN A 184 -19.64 -20.72 4.42
CA GLN A 184 -18.83 -19.79 5.21
C GLN A 184 -18.02 -18.89 4.28
N ILE A 185 -17.37 -19.50 3.29
CA ILE A 185 -16.58 -18.80 2.27
C ILE A 185 -17.47 -17.88 1.43
N ALA A 186 -18.63 -18.38 0.97
CA ALA A 186 -19.60 -17.58 0.22
C ALA A 186 -20.09 -16.37 1.03
N THR A 187 -20.29 -16.56 2.34
CA THR A 187 -20.68 -15.47 3.25
C THR A 187 -19.56 -14.43 3.40
N ILE A 188 -18.30 -14.86 3.60
CA ILE A 188 -17.15 -13.97 3.72
C ILE A 188 -16.95 -13.16 2.43
N VAL A 189 -16.95 -13.82 1.27
CA VAL A 189 -16.82 -13.18 -0.04
C VAL A 189 -17.99 -12.21 -0.29
N GLY A 190 -19.22 -12.61 0.02
CA GLY A 190 -20.40 -11.75 -0.10
C GLY A 190 -20.34 -10.51 0.79
N LEU A 191 -19.95 -10.68 2.06
CA LEU A 191 -19.77 -9.57 2.99
C LEU A 191 -18.66 -8.61 2.53
N LEU A 192 -17.51 -9.15 2.11
CA LEU A 192 -16.40 -8.36 1.59
C LEU A 192 -16.80 -7.59 0.32
N ALA A 193 -17.56 -8.21 -0.60
CA ALA A 193 -18.05 -7.56 -1.81
C ALA A 193 -19.00 -6.41 -1.47
N VAL A 194 -20.03 -6.65 -0.64
CA VAL A 194 -20.99 -5.60 -0.25
C VAL A 194 -20.28 -4.47 0.49
N LEU A 195 -19.36 -4.80 1.42
CA LEU A 195 -18.54 -3.80 2.11
C LEU A 195 -17.68 -2.99 1.15
N GLY A 196 -16.99 -3.65 0.22
CA GLY A 196 -16.12 -2.97 -0.75
C GLY A 196 -16.87 -1.99 -1.65
N LEU A 197 -18.12 -2.30 -2.01
CA LEU A 197 -18.98 -1.39 -2.75
C LEU A 197 -19.45 -0.18 -1.92
N ARG A 198 -19.54 -0.34 -0.60
CA ARG A 198 -19.95 0.75 0.32
C ARG A 198 -18.77 1.57 0.80
N ASP A 199 -17.60 0.96 0.89
CA ASP A 199 -16.35 1.55 1.35
C ASP A 199 -15.14 0.79 0.80
N LYS A 200 -14.51 1.33 -0.24
CA LYS A 200 -13.37 0.68 -0.90
C LYS A 200 -12.16 0.53 0.03
N VAL A 201 -12.07 1.37 1.07
CA VAL A 201 -10.96 1.34 2.04
C VAL A 201 -10.88 -0.01 2.72
N ILE A 202 -12.03 -0.57 3.13
CA ILE A 202 -12.08 -1.87 3.82
C ILE A 202 -11.70 -3.00 2.86
N PHE A 203 -12.14 -2.95 1.61
CA PHE A 203 -11.77 -3.94 0.60
C PHE A 203 -10.26 -3.95 0.33
N LEU A 204 -9.66 -2.77 0.17
CA LEU A 204 -8.22 -2.63 -0.05
C LEU A 204 -7.42 -3.01 1.20
N ALA A 205 -7.92 -2.69 2.40
CA ALA A 205 -7.29 -3.08 3.65
C ALA A 205 -7.36 -4.59 3.90
N ALA A 206 -8.45 -5.25 3.50
CA ALA A 206 -8.57 -6.70 3.51
C ALA A 206 -7.74 -7.37 2.40
N ARG A 207 -7.06 -6.59 1.55
CA ARG A 207 -6.34 -7.06 0.35
C ARG A 207 -7.23 -7.94 -0.50
N GLY A 208 -8.43 -7.45 -0.82
CA GLY A 208 -9.44 -8.21 -1.56
C GLY A 208 -8.94 -8.72 -2.93
N GLU A 209 -7.98 -8.02 -3.54
CA GLU A 209 -7.29 -8.44 -4.76
C GLU A 209 -6.36 -9.66 -4.58
N VAL A 210 -5.95 -9.97 -3.35
CA VAL A 210 -5.12 -11.14 -3.00
C VAL A 210 -5.97 -12.16 -2.25
N TYR A 211 -6.32 -11.88 -1.00
CA TYR A 211 -6.99 -12.86 -0.13
C TYR A 211 -8.46 -13.02 -0.49
N GLY A 212 -9.12 -11.98 -1.00
CA GLY A 212 -10.49 -12.09 -1.52
C GLY A 212 -10.55 -12.97 -2.77
N ALA A 213 -9.61 -12.77 -3.71
CA ALA A 213 -9.48 -13.62 -4.90
C ALA A 213 -9.13 -15.07 -4.56
N LEU A 214 -8.23 -15.29 -3.59
CA LEU A 214 -7.94 -16.64 -3.07
C LEU A 214 -9.13 -17.25 -2.35
N ALA A 215 -9.90 -16.47 -1.57
CA ALA A 215 -11.12 -16.93 -0.92
C ALA A 215 -12.15 -17.45 -1.94
N VAL A 216 -12.28 -16.80 -3.10
CA VAL A 216 -13.16 -17.26 -4.20
C VAL A 216 -12.73 -18.64 -4.73
N CYS A 217 -11.44 -19.00 -4.68
CA CYS A 217 -10.97 -20.31 -5.14
C CYS A 217 -11.57 -21.46 -4.32
N PHE A 218 -11.88 -21.23 -3.02
CA PHE A 218 -12.54 -22.23 -2.16
C PHE A 218 -14.05 -22.33 -2.38
N LEU A 219 -14.62 -21.59 -3.35
CA LEU A 219 -15.96 -21.83 -3.87
C LEU A 219 -15.98 -22.91 -4.97
N PHE A 220 -14.80 -23.32 -5.47
CA PHE A 220 -14.66 -24.40 -6.43
C PHE A 220 -14.57 -25.76 -5.72
N SER A 221 -14.44 -26.83 -6.48
CA SER A 221 -14.39 -28.21 -5.96
C SER A 221 -13.21 -28.99 -6.53
N GLY A 222 -12.68 -29.95 -5.77
CA GLY A 222 -11.58 -30.81 -6.23
C GLY A 222 -10.32 -30.02 -6.60
N ALA A 223 -9.64 -30.45 -7.66
CA ALA A 223 -8.40 -29.83 -8.15
C ALA A 223 -8.54 -28.33 -8.51
N ASP A 224 -9.75 -27.89 -8.91
CA ASP A 224 -10.01 -26.52 -9.34
C ASP A 224 -9.69 -25.48 -8.26
N ILE A 225 -9.79 -25.84 -6.98
CA ILE A 225 -9.42 -24.99 -5.84
C ILE A 225 -7.95 -24.60 -5.94
N LEU A 226 -7.07 -25.60 -6.07
CA LEU A 226 -5.61 -25.40 -6.08
C LEU A 226 -5.14 -24.81 -7.41
N ILE A 227 -5.75 -25.20 -8.54
CA ILE A 227 -5.45 -24.59 -9.84
C ILE A 227 -5.81 -23.11 -9.82
N GLY A 228 -6.98 -22.75 -9.30
CA GLY A 228 -7.40 -21.36 -9.12
C GLY A 228 -6.41 -20.57 -8.25
N ALA A 229 -6.02 -21.13 -7.10
CA ALA A 229 -5.05 -20.49 -6.22
C ALA A 229 -3.67 -20.28 -6.88
N LYS A 230 -3.15 -21.28 -7.59
CA LYS A 230 -1.91 -21.18 -8.38
C LYS A 230 -1.99 -20.08 -9.45
N LEU A 231 -3.12 -20.00 -10.17
CA LEU A 231 -3.36 -18.97 -11.19
C LEU A 231 -3.45 -17.56 -10.60
N ILE A 232 -4.05 -17.40 -9.42
CA ILE A 232 -4.09 -16.11 -8.72
C ILE A 232 -2.68 -15.68 -8.30
N LEU A 233 -1.87 -16.57 -7.73
CA LEU A 233 -0.48 -16.23 -7.38
C LEU A 233 0.38 -15.92 -8.61
N LEU A 234 0.19 -16.67 -9.70
CA LEU A 234 0.83 -16.37 -10.97
C LEU A 234 0.46 -14.96 -11.45
N THR A 235 -0.82 -14.59 -11.37
CA THR A 235 -1.29 -13.23 -11.71
C THR A 235 -0.63 -12.17 -10.84
N ILE A 236 -0.52 -12.41 -9.53
CA ILE A 236 0.09 -11.48 -8.59
C ILE A 236 1.57 -11.25 -8.93
N TRP A 237 2.36 -12.32 -9.08
CA TRP A 237 3.79 -12.18 -9.34
C TRP A 237 4.09 -11.62 -10.73
N LEU A 238 3.39 -12.08 -11.77
CA LEU A 238 3.54 -11.51 -13.11
C LEU A 238 3.11 -10.05 -13.16
N GLY A 239 1.99 -9.70 -12.51
CA GLY A 239 1.54 -8.32 -12.40
C GLY A 239 2.54 -7.43 -11.66
N ALA A 240 3.10 -7.93 -10.56
CA ALA A 240 4.13 -7.25 -9.78
C ALA A 240 5.45 -7.07 -10.54
N ALA A 241 5.85 -8.04 -11.36
CA ALA A 241 7.02 -7.93 -12.21
C ALA A 241 6.80 -6.96 -13.37
N VAL A 242 5.68 -7.07 -14.08
CA VAL A 242 5.34 -6.19 -15.22
C VAL A 242 5.24 -4.74 -14.78
N SER A 243 4.66 -4.47 -13.61
CA SER A 243 4.56 -3.10 -13.10
C SER A 243 5.92 -2.47 -12.82
N LYS A 244 6.98 -3.25 -12.56
CA LYS A 244 8.36 -2.79 -12.35
C LYS A 244 9.12 -2.49 -13.64
N LEU A 245 8.55 -2.77 -14.81
CA LEU A 245 9.11 -2.41 -16.12
C LEU A 245 8.94 -0.91 -16.41
N ASN A 246 9.56 -0.07 -15.58
CA ASN A 246 9.46 1.38 -15.63
C ASN A 246 10.78 2.04 -15.19
N LYS A 247 10.85 3.38 -15.25
CA LYS A 247 12.05 4.14 -14.83
C LYS A 247 12.08 4.46 -13.33
N HIS A 248 11.01 4.19 -12.61
CA HIS A 248 10.82 4.49 -11.20
C HIS A 248 11.41 3.41 -10.27
N PHE A 249 11.35 2.13 -10.66
CA PHE A 249 11.74 1.03 -9.78
C PHE A 249 13.19 1.09 -9.25
N PRO A 250 14.21 1.52 -10.03
CA PRO A 250 15.56 1.71 -9.48
C PRO A 250 15.63 2.68 -8.28
N PHE A 251 14.75 3.68 -8.22
CA PHE A 251 14.66 4.61 -7.09
C PHE A 251 14.10 3.95 -5.83
N VAL A 252 13.17 3.01 -5.99
CA VAL A 252 12.67 2.20 -4.87
C VAL A 252 13.81 1.35 -4.32
N ILE A 253 14.59 0.70 -5.18
CA ILE A 253 15.72 -0.13 -4.77
C ILE A 253 16.77 0.69 -4.00
N SER A 254 17.21 1.85 -4.51
CA SER A 254 18.20 2.67 -3.80
C SER A 254 17.69 3.09 -2.42
N THR A 255 16.43 3.49 -2.33
CA THR A 255 15.78 3.90 -1.07
C THR A 255 15.66 2.72 -0.10
N MET A 256 15.19 1.57 -0.59
CA MET A 256 15.04 0.34 0.19
C MET A 256 16.37 -0.13 0.77
N MET A 257 17.42 -0.15 -0.06
CA MET A 257 18.73 -0.61 0.33
C MET A 257 19.42 0.36 1.30
N SER A 258 19.19 1.67 1.16
CA SER A 258 19.65 2.65 2.15
C SER A 258 18.99 2.48 3.53
N ASN A 259 17.74 1.98 3.58
CA ASN A 259 17.02 1.73 4.83
C ASN A 259 17.25 0.31 5.40
N ASN A 260 17.94 -0.57 4.68
CA ASN A 260 18.09 -1.96 5.07
C ASN A 260 18.84 -2.10 6.41
N PRO A 261 18.26 -2.79 7.42
CA PRO A 261 18.86 -2.95 8.74
C PRO A 261 19.98 -4.00 8.82
N VAL A 262 20.03 -4.91 7.84
CA VAL A 262 21.05 -5.96 7.70
C VAL A 262 22.30 -5.38 7.05
N PHE A 263 22.16 -4.60 5.98
CA PHE A 263 23.28 -3.94 5.30
C PHE A 263 23.72 -2.65 5.99
N ARG A 264 24.33 -2.78 7.18
CA ARG A 264 24.70 -1.64 8.03
C ARG A 264 25.85 -0.74 7.53
N PRO A 265 26.93 -1.26 6.89
CA PRO A 265 28.07 -0.41 6.55
C PRO A 265 27.70 0.71 5.57
N LYS A 266 27.96 1.97 5.96
CA LYS A 266 27.64 3.16 5.14
C LYS A 266 28.24 3.09 3.74
N TRP A 267 29.46 2.56 3.60
CA TRP A 267 30.12 2.43 2.30
C TRP A 267 29.39 1.50 1.32
N ILE A 268 28.66 0.49 1.81
CA ILE A 268 27.82 -0.38 0.97
C ILE A 268 26.60 0.42 0.49
N LYS A 269 25.92 1.10 1.43
CA LYS A 269 24.73 1.90 1.13
C LYS A 269 25.01 3.02 0.12
N ARG A 270 26.14 3.73 0.28
CA ARG A 270 26.60 4.77 -0.65
C ARG A 270 26.76 4.28 -2.09
N ARG A 271 27.10 3.00 -2.31
CA ARG A 271 27.25 2.42 -3.67
C ARG A 271 25.92 2.26 -4.41
N PHE A 272 24.78 2.33 -3.73
CA PHE A 272 23.46 2.32 -4.38
C PHE A 272 23.13 3.67 -5.05
N PHE A 273 23.98 4.68 -4.91
CA PHE A 273 23.85 6.00 -5.53
C PHE A 273 24.93 6.22 -6.59
N GLU A 274 24.67 7.09 -7.56
CA GLU A 274 25.59 7.36 -8.68
C GLU A 274 26.93 7.93 -8.19
N HIS A 275 26.90 8.98 -7.37
CA HIS A 275 28.09 9.59 -6.78
C HIS A 275 27.79 10.28 -5.45
N PHE A 276 27.81 9.54 -4.34
CA PHE A 276 27.62 10.14 -3.02
C PHE A 276 28.78 11.08 -2.64
N PRO A 277 28.52 12.29 -2.10
CA PRO A 277 27.23 12.82 -1.61
C PRO A 277 26.51 13.78 -2.58
N ASP A 278 27.03 13.96 -3.79
CA ASP A 278 26.62 15.04 -4.71
C ASP A 278 25.58 14.59 -5.74
N ASP A 279 25.57 13.31 -6.06
CA ASP A 279 24.59 12.67 -6.93
C ASP A 279 23.93 11.46 -6.26
N LEU A 280 22.70 11.68 -5.81
CA LEU A 280 21.86 10.68 -5.15
C LEU A 280 20.84 10.03 -6.09
N ARG A 281 21.03 10.12 -7.41
CA ARG A 281 20.29 9.29 -8.37
C ARG A 281 20.68 7.81 -8.19
N PRO A 282 19.81 6.84 -8.57
CA PRO A 282 20.10 5.42 -8.40
C PRO A 282 21.34 5.02 -9.18
N GLY A 283 22.36 4.50 -8.49
CA GLY A 283 23.60 4.04 -9.10
C GLY A 283 23.47 2.69 -9.81
N TRP A 284 24.58 2.21 -10.38
CA TRP A 284 24.64 0.93 -11.10
C TRP A 284 24.09 -0.26 -10.29
N PRO A 285 24.46 -0.49 -9.00
CA PRO A 285 23.91 -1.61 -8.23
C PRO A 285 22.39 -1.56 -8.07
N SER A 286 21.81 -0.36 -7.91
CA SER A 286 20.36 -0.16 -7.80
C SER A 286 19.64 -0.57 -9.08
N ARG A 287 20.17 -0.14 -10.24
CA ARG A 287 19.62 -0.49 -11.56
C ARG A 287 19.72 -1.99 -11.82
N TRP A 288 20.87 -2.60 -11.54
CA TRP A 288 21.06 -4.04 -11.73
C TRP A 288 20.16 -4.89 -10.85
N LEU A 289 20.10 -4.58 -9.54
CA LEU A 289 19.23 -5.29 -8.63
C LEU A 289 17.76 -5.12 -9.01
N ALA A 290 17.34 -3.93 -9.44
CA ALA A 290 15.99 -3.70 -9.96
C ALA A 290 15.66 -4.64 -11.14
N HIS A 291 16.55 -4.79 -12.12
CA HIS A 291 16.32 -5.67 -13.27
C HIS A 291 16.32 -7.16 -12.90
N ILE A 292 17.27 -7.60 -12.07
CA ILE A 292 17.35 -9.00 -11.62
C ILE A 292 16.11 -9.37 -10.79
N SER A 293 15.73 -8.52 -9.84
CA SER A 293 14.52 -8.74 -9.03
C SER A 293 13.27 -8.83 -9.90
N THR A 294 13.15 -7.96 -10.91
CA THR A 294 12.03 -8.00 -11.87
C THR A 294 12.03 -9.30 -12.68
N ALA A 295 13.21 -9.76 -13.12
CA ALA A 295 13.33 -11.00 -13.88
C ALA A 295 12.99 -12.24 -13.02
N VAL A 296 13.46 -12.30 -11.77
CA VAL A 296 13.13 -13.38 -10.84
C VAL A 296 11.63 -13.43 -10.59
N GLU A 297 11.02 -12.29 -10.24
CA GLU A 297 9.59 -12.19 -9.96
C GLU A 297 8.71 -12.49 -11.18
N GLY A 298 9.20 -12.26 -12.40
CA GLY A 298 8.46 -12.56 -13.64
C GLY A 298 8.66 -13.97 -14.18
N LEU A 299 9.85 -14.55 -14.04
CA LEU A 299 10.22 -15.81 -14.69
C LEU A 299 10.10 -17.04 -13.77
N VAL A 300 10.45 -16.91 -12.49
CA VAL A 300 10.41 -18.04 -11.54
C VAL A 300 9.00 -18.58 -11.33
N PRO A 301 7.95 -17.74 -11.21
CA PRO A 301 6.57 -18.22 -11.16
C PRO A 301 6.14 -19.06 -12.36
N LEU A 302 6.65 -18.75 -13.57
CA LEU A 302 6.35 -19.56 -14.76
C LEU A 302 6.98 -20.95 -14.63
N VAL A 303 8.22 -21.02 -14.15
CA VAL A 303 8.87 -22.30 -13.88
C VAL A 303 8.09 -23.08 -12.83
N LEU A 304 7.70 -22.44 -11.71
CA LEU A 304 6.89 -23.08 -10.67
C LEU A 304 5.56 -23.60 -11.20
N PHE A 305 4.86 -22.81 -12.02
CA PHE A 305 3.54 -23.16 -12.53
C PHE A 305 3.55 -24.31 -13.55
N PHE A 306 4.57 -24.36 -14.40
CA PHE A 306 4.67 -25.39 -15.45
C PHE A 306 5.53 -26.61 -15.05
N SER A 307 6.19 -26.58 -13.89
CA SER A 307 6.95 -27.73 -13.39
C SER A 307 6.06 -28.63 -12.53
N HIS A 308 5.98 -29.91 -12.88
CA HIS A 308 5.12 -30.89 -12.21
C HIS A 308 5.90 -31.75 -11.18
N GLY A 309 6.81 -31.11 -10.44
CA GLY A 309 7.71 -31.74 -9.48
C GLY A 309 9.17 -31.88 -9.93
N GLY A 310 9.97 -32.53 -9.09
CA GLY A 310 11.39 -32.77 -9.33
C GLY A 310 12.30 -31.54 -9.11
N TRP A 311 13.56 -31.65 -9.53
CA TRP A 311 14.58 -30.61 -9.34
C TRP A 311 14.18 -29.21 -9.87
N PRO A 312 13.53 -29.05 -11.05
CA PRO A 312 13.10 -27.74 -11.51
C PRO A 312 12.16 -27.03 -10.54
N THR A 313 11.16 -27.75 -10.01
CA THR A 313 10.23 -27.22 -9.00
C THR A 313 10.97 -26.80 -7.73
N TYR A 314 11.85 -27.65 -7.19
CA TYR A 314 12.55 -27.36 -5.94
C TYR A 314 13.53 -26.18 -6.06
N ILE A 315 14.25 -26.08 -7.18
CA ILE A 315 15.15 -24.95 -7.43
C ILE A 315 14.35 -23.65 -7.58
N ALA A 316 13.28 -23.67 -8.37
CA ALA A 316 12.42 -22.50 -8.55
C ALA A 316 11.78 -22.07 -7.22
N ALA A 317 11.30 -23.02 -6.41
CA ALA A 317 10.73 -22.76 -5.09
C ALA A 317 11.77 -22.16 -4.15
N PHE A 318 12.99 -22.72 -4.11
CA PHE A 318 14.09 -22.18 -3.31
C PHE A 318 14.42 -20.74 -3.69
N VAL A 319 14.56 -20.46 -4.99
CA VAL A 319 14.84 -19.10 -5.49
C VAL A 319 13.71 -18.15 -5.09
N MET A 320 12.44 -18.55 -5.21
CA MET A 320 11.29 -17.71 -4.88
C MET A 320 11.18 -17.44 -3.38
N VAL A 321 11.46 -18.45 -2.54
CA VAL A 321 11.51 -18.29 -1.08
C VAL A 321 12.65 -17.36 -0.69
N CYS A 322 13.86 -17.53 -1.25
CA CYS A 322 14.97 -16.62 -1.02
C CYS A 322 14.69 -15.19 -1.49
N PHE A 323 13.97 -15.03 -2.60
CA PHE A 323 13.55 -13.72 -3.11
C PHE A 323 12.63 -13.00 -2.10
N HIS A 324 11.57 -13.65 -1.63
CA HIS A 324 10.68 -13.08 -0.63
C HIS A 324 11.36 -12.88 0.73
N PHE A 325 12.24 -13.78 1.14
CA PHE A 325 13.05 -13.62 2.35
C PHE A 325 13.99 -12.40 2.25
N GLY A 326 14.59 -12.18 1.08
CA GLY A 326 15.42 -11.00 0.81
C GLY A 326 14.64 -9.70 1.02
N ILE A 327 13.42 -9.62 0.49
CA ILE A 327 12.51 -8.47 0.69
C ILE A 327 12.16 -8.33 2.18
N LEU A 328 11.72 -9.41 2.82
CA LEU A 328 11.35 -9.44 4.24
C LEU A 328 12.49 -8.95 5.14
N SER A 329 13.71 -9.45 4.92
CA SER A 329 14.90 -9.13 5.72
C SER A 329 15.34 -7.67 5.61
N SER A 330 14.92 -6.97 4.55
CA SER A 330 15.22 -5.56 4.38
C SER A 330 14.32 -4.63 5.21
N ILE A 331 13.30 -5.18 5.88
CA ILE A 331 12.28 -4.48 6.69
C ILE A 331 11.94 -3.10 6.10
N PRO A 332 11.45 -3.04 4.86
CA PRO A 332 11.30 -1.75 4.21
C PRO A 332 10.09 -1.01 4.77
N MET A 333 10.14 0.32 4.75
CA MET A 333 9.04 1.14 5.24
C MET A 333 7.80 0.95 4.36
N GLY A 334 6.63 0.83 5.00
CA GLY A 334 5.33 0.67 4.35
C GLY A 334 5.04 -0.71 3.76
N VAL A 335 5.91 -1.71 3.96
CA VAL A 335 5.84 -3.00 3.25
C VAL A 335 5.00 -4.00 4.04
N PRO A 336 4.23 -4.83 3.34
CA PRO A 336 3.48 -5.90 3.97
C PRO A 336 4.46 -7.03 4.34
N LEU A 337 4.98 -7.02 5.57
CA LEU A 337 5.93 -8.05 6.04
C LEU A 337 5.24 -9.43 6.06
N GLU A 338 4.02 -9.46 6.58
CA GLU A 338 3.18 -10.66 6.65
C GLU A 338 2.87 -11.22 5.26
N TRP A 339 2.64 -10.36 4.27
CA TRP A 339 2.43 -10.79 2.88
C TRP A 339 3.63 -11.54 2.30
N ASN A 340 4.87 -11.14 2.63
CA ASN A 340 6.04 -11.89 2.14
C ASN A 340 6.13 -13.27 2.80
N VAL A 341 5.75 -13.38 4.08
CA VAL A 341 5.63 -14.68 4.77
C VAL A 341 4.55 -15.54 4.13
N PHE A 342 3.38 -14.95 3.88
CA PHE A 342 2.28 -15.60 3.18
C PHE A 342 2.69 -16.10 1.79
N MET A 343 3.43 -15.31 1.02
CA MET A 343 3.93 -15.70 -0.31
C MET A 343 4.92 -16.87 -0.24
N MET A 344 5.85 -16.86 0.72
CA MET A 344 6.75 -18.01 0.96
C MET A 344 5.97 -19.27 1.31
N PHE A 345 5.01 -19.17 2.23
CA PHE A 345 4.14 -20.29 2.58
C PHE A 345 3.34 -20.78 1.36
N SER A 346 2.83 -19.86 0.53
CA SER A 346 2.08 -20.21 -0.67
C SER A 346 2.91 -20.96 -1.71
N VAL A 347 4.20 -20.62 -1.87
CA VAL A 347 5.14 -21.37 -2.71
C VAL A 347 5.23 -22.81 -2.23
N LEU A 348 5.43 -23.00 -0.92
CA LEU A 348 5.57 -24.34 -0.33
C LEU A 348 4.25 -25.12 -0.39
N ALA A 349 3.15 -24.55 0.08
CA ALA A 349 1.86 -25.24 0.15
C ALA A 349 1.35 -25.62 -1.24
N LEU A 350 1.38 -24.71 -2.22
CA LEU A 350 0.75 -24.95 -3.52
C LEU A 350 1.69 -25.57 -4.56
N PHE A 351 2.93 -25.06 -4.69
CA PHE A 351 3.81 -25.47 -5.78
C PHE A 351 4.78 -26.59 -5.40
N VAL A 352 5.04 -26.77 -4.11
CA VAL A 352 5.83 -27.91 -3.61
C VAL A 352 4.93 -29.02 -3.09
N GLY A 353 3.94 -28.69 -2.25
CA GLY A 353 3.02 -29.64 -1.64
C GLY A 353 2.08 -30.31 -2.63
N HIS A 354 1.69 -29.60 -3.69
CA HIS A 354 0.76 -30.07 -4.74
C HIS A 354 1.38 -29.92 -6.13
N ALA A 355 2.66 -30.26 -6.28
CA ALA A 355 3.41 -30.06 -7.52
C ALA A 355 2.81 -30.82 -8.72
N ASP A 356 2.14 -31.93 -8.48
CA ASP A 356 1.50 -32.81 -9.46
C ASP A 356 0.22 -32.23 -10.06
N ILE A 357 -0.47 -31.32 -9.37
CA ILE A 357 -1.73 -30.73 -9.83
C ILE A 357 -1.48 -29.58 -10.80
N GLY A 358 -1.98 -29.69 -12.03
CA GLY A 358 -1.79 -28.74 -13.11
C GLY A 358 -3.05 -28.43 -13.91
N LEU A 359 -2.90 -27.71 -15.02
CA LEU A 359 -4.02 -27.34 -15.90
C LEU A 359 -4.73 -28.55 -16.53
N ALA A 360 -4.06 -29.71 -16.58
CA ALA A 360 -4.65 -30.95 -17.09
C ALA A 360 -5.74 -31.52 -16.15
N ASP A 361 -5.71 -31.16 -14.87
CA ASP A 361 -6.66 -31.62 -13.85
C ASP A 361 -7.88 -30.70 -13.70
N LEU A 362 -8.01 -29.70 -14.58
CA LEU A 362 -9.10 -28.72 -14.54
C LEU A 362 -10.44 -29.37 -14.90
N ASN A 363 -11.43 -29.22 -14.02
CA ASN A 363 -12.76 -29.81 -14.16
C ASN A 363 -13.84 -28.79 -14.57
N SER A 364 -13.58 -27.49 -14.39
CA SER A 364 -14.52 -26.43 -14.73
C SER A 364 -13.84 -25.17 -15.31
N PRO A 365 -14.56 -24.30 -16.04
CA PRO A 365 -14.00 -23.06 -16.56
C PRO A 365 -13.84 -21.96 -15.50
N TRP A 366 -14.33 -22.15 -14.26
CA TRP A 366 -14.40 -21.09 -13.26
C TRP A 366 -13.03 -20.59 -12.77
N PRO A 367 -12.02 -21.45 -12.54
CA PRO A 367 -10.66 -20.99 -12.24
C PRO A 367 -10.07 -20.10 -13.35
N LEU A 368 -10.33 -20.43 -14.61
CA LEU A 368 -9.87 -19.65 -15.77
C LEU A 368 -10.60 -18.31 -15.88
N LEU A 369 -11.91 -18.26 -15.57
CA LEU A 369 -12.66 -17.02 -15.53
C LEU A 369 -12.16 -16.10 -14.41
N LEU A 370 -11.93 -16.63 -13.21
CA LEU A 370 -11.37 -15.88 -12.09
C LEU A 370 -9.97 -15.34 -12.44
N PHE A 371 -9.12 -16.17 -13.05
CA PHE A 371 -7.83 -15.75 -13.58
C PHE A 371 -7.97 -14.61 -14.59
N ALA A 372 -8.87 -14.73 -15.57
CA ALA A 372 -9.09 -13.70 -16.59
C ALA A 372 -9.58 -12.38 -15.99
N VAL A 373 -10.47 -12.42 -14.98
CA VAL A 373 -10.95 -11.22 -14.27
C VAL A 373 -9.82 -10.58 -13.46
N SER A 374 -9.02 -11.38 -12.75
CA SER A 374 -7.88 -10.90 -11.96
C SER A 374 -6.81 -10.28 -12.87
N ALA A 375 -6.34 -11.03 -13.87
CA ALA A 375 -5.35 -10.57 -14.84
C ALA A 375 -5.86 -9.36 -15.64
N GLY A 376 -7.13 -9.35 -16.04
CA GLY A 376 -7.77 -8.21 -16.68
C GLY A 376 -7.76 -6.96 -15.79
N THR A 377 -8.01 -7.12 -14.49
CA THR A 377 -7.93 -6.02 -13.51
C THR A 377 -6.50 -5.48 -13.39
N VAL A 378 -5.50 -6.35 -13.37
CA VAL A 378 -4.08 -5.95 -13.37
C VAL A 378 -3.71 -5.16 -14.63
N VAL A 379 -4.10 -5.67 -15.80
CA VAL A 379 -3.84 -5.03 -17.10
C VAL A 379 -4.51 -3.65 -17.16
N LEU A 380 -5.80 -3.59 -16.86
CA LEU A 380 -6.54 -2.32 -16.82
C LEU A 380 -5.95 -1.36 -15.78
N GLY A 381 -5.49 -1.89 -14.65
CA GLY A 381 -4.78 -1.14 -13.62
C GLY A 381 -3.56 -0.41 -14.20
N ASN A 382 -2.71 -1.11 -14.94
CA ASN A 382 -1.50 -0.53 -15.53
C ASN A 382 -1.79 0.40 -16.72
N LEU A 383 -2.91 0.21 -17.42
CA LEU A 383 -3.34 1.09 -18.52
C LEU A 383 -4.06 2.36 -18.03
N PHE A 384 -4.86 2.26 -16.97
CA PHE A 384 -5.70 3.33 -16.43
C PHE A 384 -5.49 3.51 -14.92
N PRO A 385 -4.25 3.81 -14.48
CA PRO A 385 -3.90 3.81 -13.06
C PRO A 385 -4.70 4.80 -12.23
N ARG A 386 -5.17 5.92 -12.80
CA ARG A 386 -6.07 6.88 -12.11
C ARG A 386 -7.41 6.26 -11.66
N LYS A 387 -7.87 5.21 -12.34
CA LYS A 387 -9.19 4.59 -12.08
C LYS A 387 -9.09 3.37 -11.16
N ILE A 388 -7.93 2.73 -11.13
CA ILE A 388 -7.72 1.45 -10.47
C ILE A 388 -6.50 1.58 -9.58
N SER A 389 -6.75 1.39 -8.28
CA SER A 389 -5.74 1.37 -7.24
C SER A 389 -4.52 0.54 -7.64
N PHE A 390 -3.36 0.98 -7.16
CA PHE A 390 -2.10 0.28 -7.39
C PHE A 390 -2.12 -1.14 -6.79
N LEU A 391 -2.97 -1.39 -5.78
CA LEU A 391 -3.17 -2.69 -5.13
C LEU A 391 -3.75 -3.72 -6.13
N PRO A 392 -4.99 -3.58 -6.66
CA PRO A 392 -5.48 -4.43 -7.75
C PRO A 392 -4.64 -4.35 -9.03
N GLY A 393 -3.98 -3.22 -9.30
CA GLY A 393 -3.06 -3.06 -10.43
C GLY A 393 -1.73 -3.80 -10.27
N MET A 394 -1.49 -4.46 -9.14
CA MET A 394 -0.24 -5.14 -8.78
C MET A 394 1.01 -4.26 -8.93
N ARG A 395 0.90 -2.94 -8.73
CA ARG A 395 2.03 -2.00 -8.80
C ARG A 395 2.82 -1.92 -7.48
N TYR A 396 2.86 -3.02 -6.73
CA TYR A 396 3.52 -3.11 -5.44
C TYR A 396 5.01 -2.76 -5.57
N TYR A 397 5.42 -1.72 -4.84
CA TYR A 397 6.82 -1.29 -4.78
C TYR A 397 7.45 -1.02 -6.16
N ALA A 398 6.64 -0.75 -7.18
CA ALA A 398 7.12 -0.50 -8.53
C ALA A 398 7.69 0.92 -8.71
N GLY A 399 7.62 1.77 -7.69
CA GLY A 399 7.98 3.20 -7.79
C GLY A 399 6.89 4.05 -8.43
N ASN A 400 5.75 3.46 -8.78
CA ASN A 400 4.71 4.06 -9.59
C ASN A 400 3.32 3.94 -8.92
N TRP A 401 2.98 4.93 -8.09
CA TRP A 401 1.69 5.00 -7.41
C TRP A 401 1.19 6.44 -7.33
N ASP A 402 -0.11 6.58 -7.15
CA ASP A 402 -0.78 7.86 -6.97
C ASP A 402 -0.33 8.49 -5.64
N THR A 403 0.07 9.75 -5.67
CA THR A 403 0.58 10.44 -4.48
C THR A 403 -0.01 11.84 -4.35
N GLY A 404 0.03 12.39 -3.14
CA GLY A 404 -0.51 13.73 -2.88
C GLY A 404 0.21 14.45 -1.76
N LEU A 405 0.16 15.78 -1.82
CA LEU A 405 0.74 16.68 -0.83
C LEU A 405 -0.29 17.75 -0.47
N TRP A 406 -0.58 17.88 0.81
CA TRP A 406 -1.58 18.79 1.34
C TRP A 406 -0.84 19.99 1.97
N CYS A 407 -0.97 21.16 1.36
CA CYS A 407 -0.48 22.42 1.91
C CYS A 407 -1.63 23.02 2.72
N MET A 408 -1.51 22.99 4.05
CA MET A 408 -2.60 23.38 4.95
C MET A 408 -2.17 24.53 5.85
N LYS A 409 -3.04 25.53 6.00
CA LYS A 409 -2.85 26.55 7.04
C LYS A 409 -3.13 25.95 8.43
N PRO A 410 -2.57 26.52 9.52
CA PRO A 410 -2.89 26.08 10.89
C PRO A 410 -4.39 26.06 11.22
N SER A 411 -5.17 26.98 10.63
CA SER A 411 -6.63 27.03 10.80
C SER A 411 -7.32 25.78 10.22
N ALA A 412 -6.84 25.22 9.11
CA ALA A 412 -7.36 23.97 8.57
C ALA A 412 -7.06 22.78 9.47
N ALA A 413 -5.87 22.72 10.07
CA ALA A 413 -5.52 21.66 11.01
C ALA A 413 -6.48 21.66 12.23
N ALA A 414 -6.81 22.84 12.76
CA ALA A 414 -7.79 22.98 13.84
C ALA A 414 -9.19 22.51 13.41
N LYS A 415 -9.66 22.89 12.20
CA LYS A 415 -10.94 22.44 11.64
C LYS A 415 -10.99 20.92 11.44
N ILE A 416 -9.87 20.29 11.07
CA ILE A 416 -9.76 18.83 10.95
C ILE A 416 -9.89 18.17 12.32
N GLU A 417 -9.17 18.68 13.33
CA GLU A 417 -9.19 18.14 14.68
C GLU A 417 -10.59 18.24 15.33
N SER A 418 -11.33 19.32 15.08
CA SER A 418 -12.68 19.48 15.61
C SER A 418 -13.78 18.81 14.76
N GLY A 419 -13.60 18.78 13.43
CA GLY A 419 -14.65 18.42 12.47
C GLY A 419 -14.66 16.95 12.04
N ILE A 420 -13.54 16.23 12.23
CA ILE A 420 -13.42 14.82 11.82
C ILE A 420 -13.45 13.91 13.04
N VAL A 421 -14.26 12.85 12.97
CA VAL A 421 -14.21 11.75 13.95
C VAL A 421 -12.96 10.92 13.67
N SER A 422 -11.83 11.30 14.26
CA SER A 422 -10.56 10.59 14.21
C SER A 422 -10.11 10.18 15.62
N ILE A 423 -9.33 9.10 15.69
CA ILE A 423 -8.74 8.60 16.94
C ILE A 423 -7.29 9.03 17.04
N ALA A 424 -6.59 9.05 15.90
CA ALA A 424 -5.24 9.57 15.83
C ALA A 424 -5.28 11.10 15.77
N SER A 425 -4.38 11.76 16.51
CA SER A 425 -4.16 13.20 16.41
C SER A 425 -3.59 13.58 15.04
N MET A 426 -3.53 14.88 14.73
CA MET A 426 -2.85 15.35 13.53
C MET A 426 -1.36 14.93 13.50
N PRO A 427 -0.77 14.66 12.32
CA PRO A 427 0.58 14.09 12.22
C PRO A 427 1.64 14.90 12.96
N ARG A 428 1.59 16.24 12.91
CA ARG A 428 2.52 17.11 13.63
C ARG A 428 2.46 16.89 15.14
N ALA A 429 1.26 16.91 15.73
CA ALA A 429 1.06 16.69 17.15
C ALA A 429 1.53 15.29 17.60
N GLN A 430 1.38 14.26 16.76
CA GLN A 430 1.93 12.93 17.05
C GLN A 430 3.47 12.94 17.08
N MET A 431 4.10 13.62 16.13
CA MET A 431 5.56 13.73 16.05
C MET A 431 6.11 14.51 17.25
N GLU A 432 5.51 15.65 17.59
CA GLU A 432 5.92 16.44 18.76
C GLU A 432 5.80 15.64 20.06
N ARG A 433 4.69 14.91 20.24
CA ARG A 433 4.49 14.05 21.42
C ARG A 433 5.50 12.90 21.50
N TYR A 434 5.87 12.30 20.36
CA TYR A 434 6.77 11.15 20.32
C TYR A 434 8.24 11.56 20.45
N TYR A 435 8.65 12.64 19.79
CA TYR A 435 10.05 13.08 19.74
C TYR A 435 10.42 14.11 20.81
N GLY A 436 9.44 14.72 21.49
CA GLY A 436 9.66 15.54 22.69
C GLY A 436 10.30 16.91 22.48
N SER A 437 10.59 17.29 21.23
CA SER A 437 11.11 18.63 20.86
C SER A 437 10.49 19.06 19.52
N PRO A 438 10.00 20.31 19.40
CA PRO A 438 9.56 20.88 18.13
C PRO A 438 10.66 20.88 17.06
N GLU A 439 11.91 21.15 17.44
CA GLU A 439 13.05 21.14 16.50
C GLU A 439 13.26 19.74 15.93
N THR A 440 13.24 18.74 16.80
CA THR A 440 13.41 17.33 16.41
C THR A 440 12.25 16.87 15.53
N ALA A 441 11.02 17.30 15.82
CA ALA A 441 9.85 17.01 15.01
C ALA A 441 9.95 17.63 13.60
N GLU A 442 10.45 18.87 13.47
CA GLU A 442 10.68 19.50 12.16
C GLU A 442 11.77 18.74 11.36
N MET A 443 12.89 18.38 12.00
CA MET A 443 13.93 17.59 11.33
C MET A 443 13.40 16.25 10.81
N TYR A 444 12.56 15.54 11.59
CA TYR A 444 11.96 14.30 11.12
C TYR A 444 10.86 14.48 10.08
N LEU A 445 10.16 15.62 10.07
CA LEU A 445 9.26 15.99 8.99
C LEU A 445 10.05 16.11 7.67
N TYR A 446 11.18 16.81 7.70
CA TYR A 446 12.08 16.96 6.55
C TYR A 446 12.79 15.67 6.15
N MET A 447 13.06 14.75 7.08
CA MET A 447 13.47 13.38 6.74
C MET A 447 12.38 12.64 5.94
N GLY A 448 11.11 12.84 6.29
CA GLY A 448 9.97 12.34 5.51
C GLY A 448 9.92 12.94 4.10
N TYR A 449 10.19 14.25 3.97
CA TYR A 449 10.31 14.91 2.67
C TYR A 449 11.48 14.36 1.85
N ALA A 450 12.63 14.13 2.47
CA ALA A 450 13.78 13.51 1.82
C ALA A 450 13.43 12.10 1.33
N PHE A 451 12.75 11.28 2.14
CA PHE A 451 12.24 9.96 1.70
C PHE A 451 11.33 10.06 0.47
N ARG A 452 10.35 10.96 0.51
CA ARG A 452 9.44 11.15 -0.64
C ARG A 452 10.23 11.60 -1.87
N ALA A 453 11.17 12.52 -1.67
CA ALA A 453 12.09 12.97 -2.68
C ALA A 453 12.97 11.84 -3.24
N PHE A 454 13.37 10.80 -2.51
CA PHE A 454 14.13 9.72 -3.16
C PHE A 454 13.33 9.01 -4.26
N ASN A 455 12.00 9.09 -4.23
CA ASN A 455 11.14 8.60 -5.29
C ASN A 455 10.90 9.68 -6.33
N THR A 456 10.74 9.30 -7.59
CA THR A 456 10.56 10.22 -8.71
C THR A 456 9.37 11.17 -8.53
N HIS A 457 8.27 10.70 -7.93
CA HIS A 457 7.08 11.54 -7.70
C HIS A 457 7.37 12.68 -6.72
N GLY A 458 8.31 12.50 -5.79
CA GLY A 458 8.73 13.55 -4.86
C GLY A 458 9.39 14.74 -5.55
N ARG A 459 10.08 14.52 -6.69
CA ARG A 459 10.66 15.58 -7.53
C ARG A 459 9.58 16.55 -8.02
N ALA A 460 8.54 15.96 -8.61
CA ALA A 460 7.38 16.69 -9.11
C ALA A 460 6.62 17.36 -7.97
N MET A 461 6.43 16.65 -6.86
CA MET A 461 5.60 17.08 -5.74
C MET A 461 6.02 18.44 -5.16
N PHE A 462 7.31 18.66 -4.88
CA PHE A 462 7.77 19.94 -4.32
C PHE A 462 7.75 21.07 -5.34
N THR A 463 8.00 20.78 -6.62
CA THR A 463 7.81 21.77 -7.68
C THR A 463 6.34 22.22 -7.76
N LEU A 464 5.42 21.25 -7.75
CA LEU A 464 3.98 21.50 -7.78
C LEU A 464 3.46 22.16 -6.50
N ALA A 465 4.15 22.03 -5.37
CA ALA A 465 3.81 22.75 -4.15
C ALA A 465 3.94 24.27 -4.34
N HIS A 466 4.98 24.74 -5.03
CA HIS A 466 5.12 26.15 -5.42
C HIS A 466 3.95 26.62 -6.30
N HIS A 467 3.52 25.79 -7.25
CA HIS A 467 2.35 26.07 -8.08
C HIS A 467 1.06 26.11 -7.25
N ALA A 468 0.91 25.17 -6.31
CA ALA A 468 -0.29 25.06 -5.49
C ALA A 468 -0.48 26.27 -4.58
N MET A 469 0.61 26.84 -4.07
CA MET A 469 0.63 28.02 -3.19
C MET A 469 0.90 29.33 -3.94
N ALA A 470 0.94 29.32 -5.27
CA ALA A 470 1.21 30.52 -6.06
C ALA A 470 0.22 31.65 -5.72
N GLY A 471 0.75 32.83 -5.40
CA GLY A 471 -0.05 33.98 -4.93
C GLY A 471 -0.30 34.01 -3.42
N HIS A 472 0.25 33.06 -2.66
CA HIS A 472 0.24 33.03 -1.20
C HIS A 472 1.67 32.99 -0.64
N ASN A 473 1.83 33.28 0.65
CA ASN A 473 3.09 33.08 1.35
C ASN A 473 3.23 31.60 1.72
N GLU A 474 4.26 30.91 1.20
CA GLU A 474 4.49 29.49 1.50
C GLU A 474 4.74 29.23 2.99
N ALA A 475 5.28 30.22 3.72
CA ALA A 475 5.51 30.10 5.16
C ALA A 475 4.22 29.98 5.98
N ASP A 476 3.06 30.28 5.39
CA ASP A 476 1.75 30.15 6.05
C ASP A 476 1.22 28.69 6.02
N TYR A 477 1.89 27.78 5.31
CA TYR A 477 1.42 26.41 5.07
C TYR A 477 2.33 25.34 5.67
N ASP A 478 1.71 24.41 6.38
CA ASP A 478 2.32 23.12 6.75
C ASP A 478 2.06 22.10 5.64
N LEU A 479 3.14 21.56 5.08
CA LEU A 479 3.09 20.54 4.03
C LEU A 479 2.95 19.15 4.66
N THR A 480 1.84 18.47 4.41
CA THR A 480 1.59 17.12 4.94
C THR A 480 1.36 16.14 3.81
N ASP A 481 2.10 15.02 3.85
CA ASP A 481 1.92 13.93 2.89
C ASP A 481 0.48 13.39 2.94
N GLY A 482 -0.14 13.18 1.78
CA GLY A 482 -1.52 12.71 1.67
C GLY A 482 -1.75 11.37 2.38
N GLU A 483 -0.73 10.51 2.44
CA GLU A 483 -0.77 9.25 3.20
C GLU A 483 -1.01 9.47 4.70
N ARG A 484 -0.45 10.54 5.26
CA ARG A 484 -0.62 10.88 6.67
C ARG A 484 -2.02 11.45 6.94
N ILE A 485 -2.53 12.29 6.03
CA ILE A 485 -3.92 12.78 6.10
C ILE A 485 -4.91 11.62 6.01
N CYS A 486 -4.69 10.72 5.05
CA CYS A 486 -5.46 9.49 4.88
C CYS A 486 -5.50 8.67 6.18
N SER A 487 -4.33 8.40 6.76
CA SER A 487 -4.24 7.62 8.00
C SER A 487 -5.05 8.24 9.14
N THR A 488 -5.00 9.56 9.31
CA THR A 488 -5.78 10.28 10.35
C THR A 488 -7.28 10.29 10.04
N ALA A 489 -7.66 10.58 8.80
CA ALA A 489 -9.06 10.81 8.42
C ALA A 489 -9.90 9.52 8.30
N ILE A 490 -9.32 8.44 7.75
CA ILE A 490 -10.06 7.20 7.45
C ILE A 490 -9.57 5.98 8.24
N GLY A 491 -8.49 6.11 9.00
CA GLY A 491 -7.97 5.06 9.89
C GLY A 491 -7.08 4.02 9.20
N TRP A 492 -6.79 4.13 7.91
CA TRP A 492 -5.90 3.21 7.19
C TRP A 492 -5.14 3.92 6.08
N ASN A 493 -3.90 3.48 5.83
CA ASN A 493 -3.05 3.93 4.74
C ASN A 493 -2.14 2.77 4.31
N PHE A 494 -1.86 2.71 3.01
CA PHE A 494 -0.89 1.81 2.43
C PHE A 494 -0.24 2.43 1.18
N GLY A 495 -0.03 3.74 1.18
CA GLY A 495 0.56 4.45 0.04
C GLY A 495 -0.34 4.58 -1.18
N ASP A 496 -1.65 4.35 -1.04
CA ASP A 496 -2.58 4.40 -2.16
C ASP A 496 -3.26 5.76 -2.27
N GLY A 497 -2.83 6.54 -3.27
CA GLY A 497 -3.42 7.84 -3.56
C GLY A 497 -4.90 7.84 -3.92
N HIS A 498 -5.49 6.68 -4.24
CA HIS A 498 -6.94 6.57 -4.42
C HIS A 498 -7.75 6.84 -3.14
N MET A 499 -7.10 6.84 -1.98
CA MET A 499 -7.73 7.11 -0.69
C MET A 499 -7.60 8.56 -0.22
N HIS A 500 -6.68 9.33 -0.81
CA HIS A 500 -6.47 10.75 -0.48
C HIS A 500 -6.53 11.64 -1.72
N ASN A 501 -7.44 11.30 -2.63
CA ASN A 501 -7.76 12.06 -3.82
C ASN A 501 -8.94 13.01 -3.57
N GLU A 502 -9.53 13.53 -4.64
CA GLU A 502 -10.66 14.47 -4.62
C GLU A 502 -11.83 13.97 -3.77
N GLN A 503 -12.06 12.65 -3.69
CA GLN A 503 -13.13 12.10 -2.87
C GLN A 503 -12.92 12.35 -1.37
N LEU A 504 -11.67 12.22 -0.88
CA LEU A 504 -11.36 12.54 0.51
C LEU A 504 -11.40 14.05 0.74
N ILE A 505 -10.93 14.84 -0.22
CA ILE A 505 -10.99 16.31 -0.16
C ILE A 505 -12.44 16.78 0.00
N GLU A 506 -13.35 16.27 -0.85
CA GLU A 506 -14.79 16.56 -0.77
C GLU A 506 -15.36 16.15 0.59
N ALA A 507 -15.06 14.93 1.06
CA ALA A 507 -15.53 14.45 2.37
C ALA A 507 -15.02 15.30 3.54
N MET A 508 -13.79 15.80 3.47
CA MET A 508 -13.24 16.69 4.49
C MET A 508 -13.85 18.09 4.39
N GLN A 509 -14.07 18.62 3.18
CA GLN A 509 -14.72 19.91 2.98
C GLN A 509 -16.15 19.93 3.54
N GLU A 510 -16.92 18.85 3.33
CA GLU A 510 -18.28 18.69 3.88
C GLU A 510 -18.34 18.82 5.42
N ARG A 511 -17.24 18.49 6.11
CA ARG A 511 -17.16 18.43 7.58
C ARG A 511 -16.46 19.63 8.18
N CYS A 512 -15.40 20.08 7.54
CA CYS A 512 -14.49 21.09 8.06
C CYS A 512 -14.84 22.49 7.56
N HIS A 513 -15.58 22.62 6.45
CA HIS A 513 -15.92 23.91 5.84
C HIS A 513 -14.68 24.79 5.65
N PHE A 514 -13.69 24.28 4.91
CA PHE A 514 -12.49 25.05 4.61
C PHE A 514 -12.82 26.28 3.79
N GLU A 515 -12.02 27.33 4.00
CA GLU A 515 -12.08 28.57 3.24
C GLU A 515 -11.17 28.51 2.01
N PRO A 516 -11.42 29.36 0.98
CA PRO A 516 -10.53 29.45 -0.17
C PRO A 516 -9.07 29.70 0.24
N GLY A 517 -8.14 28.90 -0.29
CA GLY A 517 -6.73 29.01 0.03
C GLY A 517 -6.33 28.35 1.35
N GLU A 518 -7.24 27.81 2.14
CA GLU A 518 -6.92 27.24 3.45
C GLU A 518 -6.27 25.85 3.34
N VAL A 519 -6.72 25.05 2.37
CA VAL A 519 -6.18 23.73 2.04
C VAL A 519 -5.96 23.62 0.53
N ARG A 520 -4.70 23.50 0.13
CA ARG A 520 -4.25 23.40 -1.27
C ARG A 520 -3.55 22.07 -1.48
N VAL A 521 -4.07 21.24 -2.36
CA VAL A 521 -3.64 19.85 -2.53
C VAL A 521 -3.01 19.65 -3.90
N VAL A 522 -1.80 19.11 -3.91
CA VAL A 522 -1.15 18.55 -5.09
C VAL A 522 -1.58 17.08 -5.21
N LEU A 523 -2.11 16.69 -6.36
CA LEU A 523 -2.44 15.30 -6.70
C LEU A 523 -1.63 14.89 -7.93
N ILE A 524 -0.90 13.78 -7.85
CA ILE A 524 -0.12 13.21 -8.96
C ILE A 524 -0.60 11.79 -9.19
N ASP A 525 -1.06 11.49 -10.40
CA ASP A 525 -1.46 10.14 -10.79
C ASP A 525 -0.25 9.25 -11.05
N ALA A 526 -0.41 7.94 -10.81
CA ALA A 526 0.55 6.97 -11.31
C ALA A 526 0.70 7.05 -12.86
N GLN A 527 1.91 6.81 -13.35
CA GLN A 527 2.26 6.73 -14.77
C GLN A 527 1.52 5.55 -15.43
N PRO A 528 0.71 5.77 -16.47
CA PRO A 528 0.22 4.68 -17.31
C PRO A 528 1.39 4.01 -18.04
N ILE A 529 1.42 2.68 -18.08
CA ILE A 529 2.58 1.92 -18.60
C ILE A 529 2.97 2.29 -20.05
N HIS A 530 2.00 2.75 -20.84
CA HIS A 530 2.16 3.12 -22.25
C HIS A 530 2.44 4.62 -22.49
N ARG A 531 2.62 5.43 -21.44
CA ARG A 531 2.82 6.89 -21.53
C ARG A 531 4.09 7.30 -20.79
N GLN A 532 4.87 8.23 -21.34
CA GLN A 532 6.10 8.74 -20.70
C GLN A 532 5.85 10.01 -19.85
N THR A 533 4.64 10.17 -19.33
CA THR A 533 4.18 11.34 -18.58
C THR A 533 3.31 10.94 -17.40
N GLN A 534 3.40 11.68 -16.29
CA GLN A 534 2.43 11.61 -15.20
C GLN A 534 1.51 12.82 -15.24
N GLN A 535 0.22 12.60 -14.98
CA GLN A 535 -0.75 13.68 -14.89
C GLN A 535 -0.77 14.23 -13.47
N TYR A 536 -0.99 15.54 -13.33
CA TYR A 536 -1.20 16.17 -12.03
C TYR A 536 -2.44 17.05 -12.04
N ARG A 537 -2.97 17.30 -10.85
CA ARG A 537 -4.05 18.26 -10.58
C ARG A 537 -3.73 19.01 -9.30
N LEU A 538 -4.07 20.29 -9.27
CA LEU A 538 -4.03 21.12 -8.08
C LEU A 538 -5.46 21.47 -7.68
N VAL A 539 -5.79 21.19 -6.44
CA VAL A 539 -7.15 21.30 -5.90
C VAL A 539 -7.13 22.18 -4.66
N ASP A 540 -8.03 23.14 -4.62
CA ASP A 540 -8.36 23.89 -3.43
C ASP A 540 -9.57 23.22 -2.79
N ALA A 541 -9.50 22.85 -1.51
CA ALA A 541 -10.57 22.06 -0.89
C ALA A 541 -11.92 22.78 -0.87
N ALA A 542 -11.92 24.11 -0.84
CA ALA A 542 -13.13 24.92 -0.85
C ALA A 542 -13.66 25.21 -2.25
N THR A 543 -12.78 25.42 -3.23
CA THR A 543 -13.15 25.95 -4.56
C THR A 543 -12.93 24.98 -5.72
N GLY A 544 -12.40 23.78 -5.46
CA GLY A 544 -12.20 22.71 -6.41
C GLY A 544 -10.87 22.78 -7.18
N GLU A 545 -10.80 22.03 -8.29
CA GLU A 545 -9.63 22.00 -9.17
C GLU A 545 -9.38 23.38 -9.80
N PHE A 546 -8.14 23.87 -9.73
CA PHE A 546 -7.74 25.16 -10.31
C PHE A 546 -6.59 25.09 -11.31
N GLU A 547 -5.87 23.97 -11.38
CA GLU A 547 -4.83 23.71 -12.39
C GLU A 547 -4.73 22.21 -12.67
N ARG A 548 -4.47 21.85 -13.94
CA ARG A 548 -4.07 20.49 -14.32
C ARG A 548 -3.08 20.51 -15.46
N GLY A 549 -2.31 19.44 -15.56
CA GLY A 549 -1.29 19.28 -16.59
C GLY A 549 -0.56 17.96 -16.46
N TYR A 550 0.64 17.90 -17.02
CA TYR A 550 1.51 16.74 -16.94
C TYR A 550 2.98 17.08 -16.72
N ILE A 551 3.73 16.08 -16.25
CA ILE A 551 5.18 16.12 -16.07
C ILE A 551 5.77 14.94 -16.84
N ARG A 552 6.90 15.16 -17.52
CA ARG A 552 7.59 14.07 -18.23
C ARG A 552 8.37 13.23 -17.24
N VAL A 553 8.29 11.91 -17.38
CA VAL A 553 9.03 10.98 -16.51
C VAL A 553 10.54 11.16 -16.65
N ALA A 554 11.01 11.47 -17.86
CA ALA A 554 12.41 11.78 -18.12
C ALA A 554 12.94 12.95 -17.26
N ASP A 555 12.13 13.99 -17.07
CA ASP A 555 12.55 15.18 -16.33
C ASP A 555 12.59 14.94 -14.81
N MET A 556 11.79 13.99 -14.31
CA MET A 556 11.82 13.60 -12.90
C MET A 556 13.01 12.71 -12.55
N VAL A 557 13.36 11.76 -13.43
CA VAL A 557 14.41 10.75 -13.12
C VAL A 557 15.82 11.32 -13.19
N ASP A 558 16.02 12.45 -13.88
CA ASP A 558 17.35 13.03 -14.09
C ASP A 558 17.77 14.06 -13.03
N ARG A 559 17.02 14.14 -11.92
CA ARG A 559 17.14 15.23 -10.93
C ARG A 559 17.49 14.75 -9.52
N GLN A 560 18.09 15.65 -8.75
CA GLN A 560 18.48 15.39 -7.36
C GLN A 560 17.30 15.44 -6.38
N PRO A 561 17.39 14.75 -5.21
CA PRO A 561 16.45 14.82 -4.10
C PRO A 561 15.85 16.20 -3.82
N TRP A 562 16.71 17.21 -3.75
CA TRP A 562 16.37 18.58 -3.36
C TRP A 562 15.97 19.48 -4.54
N ASP A 563 15.90 18.98 -5.77
CA ASP A 563 15.51 19.79 -6.92
C ASP A 563 13.97 19.92 -7.02
N ASP A 564 13.49 21.15 -6.86
CA ASP A 564 12.07 21.55 -6.91
C ASP A 564 11.74 22.43 -8.13
N THR A 565 12.49 22.26 -9.22
CA THR A 565 12.33 23.02 -10.48
C THR A 565 11.98 22.15 -11.69
N VAL A 566 11.28 21.03 -11.47
CA VAL A 566 10.90 20.11 -12.56
C VAL A 566 10.03 20.83 -13.60
N PRO A 567 10.23 20.68 -14.92
CA PRO A 567 9.40 21.33 -15.92
C PRO A 567 7.96 20.81 -15.81
N VAL A 568 7.02 21.75 -15.65
CA VAL A 568 5.58 21.47 -15.55
C VAL A 568 4.88 21.91 -16.82
N HIS A 569 4.14 21.01 -17.47
CA HIS A 569 3.35 21.31 -18.66
C HIS A 569 1.88 21.49 -18.30
N VAL A 570 1.48 22.74 -18.08
CA VAL A 570 0.09 23.11 -17.79
C VAL A 570 -0.76 22.92 -19.04
N THR A 571 -1.87 22.19 -18.91
CA THR A 571 -2.85 22.02 -20.00
C THR A 571 -4.13 22.81 -19.75
N TRP A 572 -4.40 23.17 -18.49
CA TRP A 572 -5.55 24.00 -18.12
C TRP A 572 -5.31 24.70 -16.77
N ARG A 573 -5.81 25.93 -16.65
CA ARG A 573 -5.90 26.72 -15.42
C ARG A 573 -7.27 27.37 -15.32
N LYS A 574 -7.80 27.48 -14.10
CA LYS A 574 -9.01 28.24 -13.83
C LYS A 574 -8.75 29.73 -14.01
N ASP A 575 -9.64 30.43 -14.70
CA ASP A 575 -9.51 31.87 -14.89
C ASP A 575 -9.75 32.60 -13.56
N LYS A 576 -8.91 33.61 -13.28
CA LYS A 576 -9.01 34.40 -12.04
C LYS A 576 -10.34 35.17 -11.91
N ASN A 577 -11.09 35.33 -13.00
CA ASN A 577 -12.36 36.03 -13.06
C ASN A 577 -13.59 35.10 -12.96
N ASP A 578 -13.39 33.78 -12.92
CA ASP A 578 -14.48 32.84 -12.68
C ASP A 578 -14.85 32.84 -11.20
N ALA A 579 -15.88 33.60 -10.84
CA ALA A 579 -16.47 33.60 -9.49
C ALA A 579 -16.77 32.16 -9.04
N PRO A 580 -16.70 31.86 -7.72
CA PRO A 580 -16.99 30.52 -7.22
C PRO A 580 -18.39 30.10 -7.65
N ALA A 581 -18.47 29.00 -8.41
CA ALA A 581 -19.75 28.45 -8.86
C ALA A 581 -20.60 28.13 -7.63
N ASP A 582 -21.83 28.62 -7.64
CA ASP A 582 -22.87 28.30 -6.66
C ASP A 582 -22.97 26.77 -6.53
N ALA A 583 -22.72 26.26 -5.32
CA ALA A 583 -22.65 24.83 -4.99
C ALA A 583 -23.95 24.07 -5.33
N SER A 584 -25.05 24.78 -5.60
CA SER A 584 -26.33 24.22 -6.03
C SER A 584 -26.38 23.79 -7.52
N LYS A 585 -25.46 24.25 -8.38
CA LYS A 585 -25.49 23.96 -9.83
C LYS A 585 -24.54 22.86 -10.32
N LEU A 586 -23.67 22.33 -9.45
CA LEU A 586 -22.76 21.22 -9.78
C LEU A 586 -23.47 19.87 -10.00
N HIS A 587 -24.79 19.79 -9.75
CA HIS A 587 -25.55 18.55 -9.90
C HIS A 587 -26.06 18.27 -11.32
N THR A 588 -26.14 19.26 -12.21
CA THR A 588 -26.81 19.11 -13.52
C THR A 588 -25.90 19.05 -14.74
N ASP A 589 -24.67 19.61 -14.70
CA ASP A 589 -23.80 19.69 -15.89
C ASP A 589 -22.73 18.60 -16.01
N ARG A 590 -22.69 17.63 -15.08
CA ARG A 590 -21.81 16.45 -15.21
C ARG A 590 -22.42 15.34 -16.11
N ASP A 591 -23.64 15.51 -16.59
CA ASP A 591 -24.39 14.47 -17.33
C ASP A 591 -24.24 14.51 -18.86
N SER A 592 -23.56 15.49 -19.46
CA SER A 592 -23.46 15.61 -20.93
C SER A 592 -22.08 15.36 -21.54
N ALA A 593 -21.05 15.04 -20.76
CA ALA A 593 -19.76 14.61 -21.30
C ALA A 593 -18.98 13.71 -20.33
N ARG A 594 -19.35 12.41 -20.25
CA ARG A 594 -18.45 11.27 -19.96
C ARG A 594 -19.14 9.91 -19.96
#